data_AF-A0A6B3G8K4-F1
#
_entry.id   AF-A0A6B3G8K4-F1
#
_cell.length_a   1.000
_cell.length_b   1.000
_cell.length_c   1.000
_cell.angle_alpha   90.00
_cell.angle_beta   90.00
_cell.angle_gamma   90.00
#
_symmetry.space_group_name_H-M   'P 1'
#
loop_
_entity.id
_entity.type
_entity.pdbx_description
1 polymer ?
#
loop_
_entity_poly.entity_id
_entity_poly.type
_entity_poly.pdbx_seq_one_letter_code
_entity_poly.pdbx_strand_id
1 'polypeptide(L)' 'KSKPVSGDYNGDGKDDLAVFYNGGQANDGKHVSLAFTFTSSGSDFNNPTTAWTSTGSFNWEKSKPVSGDYNG' A
#
# COMPACT_ATOMS: atom_id res chain seq x y z
N LYS A 1 -11.44 0.69 3.70
CA LYS A 1 -11.05 2.10 3.40
C LYS A 1 -9.66 2.11 2.80
N SER A 2 -9.34 3.03 1.89
CA SER A 2 -8.05 3.07 1.17
C SER A 2 -7.41 4.45 1.23
N LYS A 3 -6.07 4.48 1.25
CA LYS A 3 -5.22 5.67 1.07
C LYS A 3 -4.19 5.35 -0.03
N PRO A 4 -4.39 5.83 -1.26
CA PRO A 4 -3.48 5.59 -2.37
C PRO A 4 -2.25 6.51 -2.32
N VAL A 5 -1.13 6.03 -2.85
CA VAL A 5 0.07 6.81 -3.18
C VAL A 5 0.64 6.30 -4.51
N SER A 6 1.11 7.21 -5.36
CA SER A 6 1.74 6.86 -6.65
C SER A 6 3.26 6.91 -6.57
N GLY A 7 3.92 6.15 -7.44
CA GLY A 7 5.36 6.17 -7.63
C GLY A 7 5.80 4.94 -8.42
N ASP A 8 7.00 4.96 -8.97
CA ASP A 8 7.59 3.82 -9.68
C ASP A 8 8.08 2.77 -8.66
N TYR A 9 7.27 1.75 -8.39
CA TYR A 9 7.56 0.75 -7.36
C TYR A 9 8.20 -0.52 -7.94
N ASN A 10 8.13 -0.72 -9.25
CA ASN A 10 8.74 -1.84 -9.96
C ASN A 10 10.02 -1.47 -10.73
N GLY A 11 10.35 -0.18 -10.84
CA GLY A 11 11.54 0.35 -11.48
C GLY A 11 11.48 0.39 -13.01
N ASP A 12 10.29 0.41 -13.61
CA ASP A 12 10.11 0.37 -15.07
C ASP A 12 9.98 1.74 -15.73
N GLY A 13 10.10 2.81 -14.94
CA GLY A 13 10.01 4.21 -15.38
C GLY A 13 8.58 4.74 -15.51
N LYS A 14 7.56 4.01 -15.04
CA LYS A 14 6.16 4.46 -14.99
C LYS A 14 5.66 4.51 -13.55
N ASP A 15 4.77 5.46 -13.29
CA ASP A 15 4.12 5.51 -11.98
C ASP A 15 3.16 4.33 -11.81
N ASP A 16 3.41 3.55 -10.76
CA ASP A 16 2.54 2.52 -10.22
C ASP A 16 1.61 3.11 -9.13
N LEU A 17 0.68 2.28 -8.64
CA LEU A 17 -0.20 2.61 -7.53
C LEU A 17 0.05 1.69 -6.34
N ALA A 18 0.31 2.26 -5.17
CA ALA A 18 0.26 1.54 -3.91
C ALA A 18 -0.95 2.00 -3.09
N VAL A 19 -1.63 1.07 -2.44
CA VAL A 19 -2.84 1.33 -1.65
C VAL A 19 -2.66 0.84 -0.24
N PHE A 20 -2.62 1.77 0.71
CA PHE A 20 -2.69 1.44 2.13
C PHE A 20 -4.15 1.22 2.54
N TYR A 21 -4.48 0.02 2.98
CA TYR A 21 -5.85 -0.45 3.17
C TYR A 21 -6.15 -0.80 4.63
N ASN A 22 -7.34 -0.41 5.10
CA ASN A 22 -7.85 -0.79 6.41
C ASN A 22 -8.45 -2.20 6.34
N GLY A 23 -7.73 -3.19 6.86
CA GLY A 23 -8.13 -4.59 6.96
C GLY A 23 -9.06 -4.91 8.14
N GLY A 24 -9.45 -3.91 8.92
CA GLY A 24 -10.34 -4.07 10.06
C GLY A 24 -9.61 -4.43 11.35
N GLN A 25 -10.26 -5.23 12.19
CA GLN A 25 -9.68 -5.78 13.42
C GLN A 25 -9.75 -7.30 13.39
N ALA A 26 -8.68 -7.94 13.86
CA ALA A 26 -8.66 -9.37 14.11
C ALA A 26 -9.46 -9.72 15.37
N ASN A 27 -9.70 -11.02 15.60
CA ASN A 27 -10.46 -11.52 16.75
C ASN A 27 -9.83 -11.13 18.12
N ASP A 28 -8.53 -10.86 18.15
CA ASP A 28 -7.81 -10.39 19.35
C ASP A 28 -7.87 -8.86 19.54
N GLY A 29 -8.70 -8.16 18.74
CA GLY A 29 -8.92 -6.72 18.80
C GLY A 29 -7.83 -5.88 18.15
N LYS A 30 -6.77 -6.49 17.61
CA LYS A 30 -5.69 -5.74 16.94
C LYS A 30 -6.11 -5.23 15.57
N HIS A 31 -5.72 -4.01 15.25
CA HIS A 31 -5.92 -3.43 13.92
C HIS A 31 -5.07 -4.15 12.88
N VAL A 32 -5.69 -4.51 11.76
CA VAL A 32 -5.03 -5.09 10.60
C VAL A 32 -4.97 -4.02 9.51
N SER A 33 -3.77 -3.72 9.04
CA SER A 33 -3.53 -2.86 7.88
C SER A 33 -2.79 -3.62 6.79
N LEU A 34 -3.10 -3.35 5.54
CA LEU A 34 -2.46 -3.96 4.38
C LEU A 34 -1.90 -2.89 3.44
N ALA A 35 -0.86 -3.23 2.70
CA ALA A 35 -0.43 -2.48 1.53
C ALA A 35 -0.52 -3.37 0.30
N PHE A 36 -1.19 -2.88 -0.75
CA PHE A 36 -1.23 -3.52 -2.06
C PHE A 36 -0.46 -2.68 -3.07
N THR A 37 0.12 -3.33 -4.08
CA THR A 37 0.73 -2.65 -5.24
C THR A 37 0.03 -3.10 -6.52
N PHE A 38 -0.24 -2.14 -7.39
CA PHE A 38 -0.77 -2.33 -8.73
C PHE A 38 0.26 -1.76 -9.70
N THR A 39 0.96 -2.63 -10.42
CA THR A 39 1.95 -2.17 -11.40
C THR A 39 1.28 -1.69 -12.68
N SER A 40 1.76 -0.58 -13.22
CA SER A 40 1.25 0.08 -14.41
C SER A 40 1.98 -0.40 -15.66
N SER A 41 1.26 -0.61 -16.75
CA SER A 41 1.84 -0.72 -18.09
C SER A 41 1.94 0.64 -18.80
N GLY A 42 1.41 1.71 -18.18
CA GLY A 42 1.20 3.03 -18.78
C GLY A 42 -0.19 3.22 -19.38
N SER A 43 -0.88 2.13 -19.72
CA SER A 43 -2.29 2.16 -20.17
C SER A 43 -3.24 1.45 -19.22
N ASP A 44 -2.75 0.47 -18.47
CA ASP A 44 -3.53 -0.41 -17.61
C ASP A 44 -2.77 -0.72 -16.32
N PHE A 45 -3.48 -1.28 -15.34
CA PHE A 45 -2.90 -1.80 -14.11
C PHE A 45 -3.03 -3.32 -14.07
N ASN A 46 -1.96 -3.99 -13.63
CA ASN A 46 -2.00 -5.42 -13.32
C ASN A 46 -2.82 -5.69 -12.06
N ASN A 47 -3.19 -6.97 -11.87
CA ASN A 47 -3.83 -7.43 -10.64
C ASN A 47 -2.99 -7.04 -9.41
N PRO A 48 -3.64 -6.63 -8.30
CA PRO A 48 -2.91 -6.23 -7.11
C PRO A 48 -2.15 -7.39 -6.49
N THR A 49 -0.94 -7.09 -6.02
CA THR A 49 -0.19 -7.98 -5.13
C THR A 49 -0.18 -7.42 -3.71
N THR A 50 -0.11 -8.29 -2.70
CA THR A 50 0.04 -7.83 -1.31
C THR A 50 1.52 -7.54 -1.06
N ALA A 51 1.87 -6.27 -0.90
CA ALA A 51 3.24 -5.84 -0.62
C ALA A 51 3.57 -6.00 0.88
N TRP A 52 2.56 -5.80 1.75
CA TRP A 52 2.75 -5.90 3.19
C TRP A 52 1.43 -6.14 3.93
N THR A 53 1.53 -6.88 5.03
CA THR A 53 0.46 -6.99 6.04
C THR A 53 1.05 -6.63 7.39
N SER A 54 0.32 -5.83 8.17
CA SER A 54 0.77 -5.39 9.48
C SER A 54 1.06 -6.54 10.43
N THR A 55 2.20 -6.47 11.12
CA THR A 55 2.43 -7.21 12.35
C THR A 55 2.03 -6.33 13.54
N GLY A 56 1.43 -6.93 14.58
CA GLY A 56 0.91 -6.18 15.72
C GLY A 56 -0.42 -5.46 15.42
N SER A 57 -0.60 -4.24 15.93
CA SER A 57 -1.85 -3.46 15.84
C SER A 57 -1.60 -2.12 15.15
N PHE A 58 -1.29 -2.14 13.86
CA PHE A 58 -1.05 -0.91 13.11
C PHE A 58 -2.40 -0.26 12.76
N ASN A 59 -2.66 0.91 13.35
CA ASN A 59 -3.93 1.61 13.16
C ASN A 59 -3.94 2.48 11.89
N TRP A 60 -4.65 2.00 10.87
CA TRP A 60 -4.83 2.72 9.61
C TRP A 60 -5.42 4.13 9.77
N GLU A 61 -6.33 4.36 10.72
CA GLU A 61 -6.97 5.67 10.91
C GLU A 61 -5.98 6.75 11.37
N LYS A 62 -4.85 6.33 11.96
CA LYS A 62 -3.80 7.23 12.46
C LYS A 62 -2.58 7.30 11.54
N SER A 63 -2.68 6.79 10.31
CA SER A 63 -1.58 6.80 9.34
C SER A 63 -1.75 7.86 8.25
N LYS A 64 -0.63 8.22 7.60
CA LYS A 64 -0.59 8.98 6.35
C LYS A 64 0.50 8.37 5.47
N PRO A 65 0.17 7.52 4.48
CA PRO A 65 1.18 6.99 3.57
C PRO A 65 1.75 8.13 2.71
N VAL A 66 3.03 8.05 2.41
CA VAL A 66 3.78 8.95 1.53
C VAL A 66 4.71 8.10 0.66
N SER A 67 4.95 8.54 -0.57
CA SER A 67 5.89 7.93 -1.51
C SER A 67 6.98 8.93 -1.87
N GLY A 68 8.14 8.41 -2.23
CA GLY A 68 9.32 9.22 -2.53
C GLY A 68 10.60 8.39 -2.48
N ASP A 69 11.67 8.98 -2.98
CA ASP A 69 13.02 8.51 -2.74
C ASP A 69 13.48 8.96 -1.34
N TYR A 70 13.94 8.02 -0.53
CA TYR A 70 14.38 8.25 0.86
C TYR A 70 15.79 7.70 1.13
N ASN A 71 16.52 7.25 0.11
CA ASN A 71 17.83 6.61 0.27
C ASN A 71 18.98 7.36 -0.42
N GLY A 72 18.81 8.67 -0.64
CA GLY A 72 19.78 9.55 -1.30
C GLY A 72 21.23 9.42 -0.83
#